data_AF-A0A945N9U0-F1
#
_entry.id   AF-A0A945N9U0-F1
#
_cell.length_a   1.000
_cell.length_b   1.000
_cell.length_c   1.000
_cell.angle_alpha   90.00
_cell.angle_beta   90.00
_cell.angle_gamma   90.00
#
_symmetry.space_group_name_H-M   'P 1'
#
loop_
_entity.id
_entity.type
_entity.pdbx_description
1 polymer ?
#
loop_
_entity_poly.entity_id
_entity_poly.type
_entity_poly.pdbx_seq_one_letter_code
_entity_poly.pdbx_strand_id
1 'polypeptide(L)'
;MKRRKFIKGAAVAGGATAVAASTFPSPAFSQKRIEITMVATWGRDFPGLGTGAQRFAKSLSDMTDGRMNVKYYAANERVKAFDSFDEVASGNAQMYHAADYYWKGKHPGWAYFTAVPFGFVFSEINSWINYGGGQELWDELAGSFGLKCLSCGNTGVQMGGWFRKEINSADDLKGLKMRIPGLGGDVMAKLGASPVSLPGGQIYEALISGAIDATEWVGPWNDSFYKFYEAAKYYYYPGMHEPASMLALGMNKSWWEGLSNSDQLIIKAAAHQENDVMMSEYNAKNGFYLEKLIREQGVQLRRFNNDVYDAFGEAAEEVFSEARAHSNLAERIHASFVKTRQDVGSWMNISDQEYLSQRNRVLGVS
;
A
#
# COMPACT_ATOMS: atom_id res chain seq x y z
N MET A 1 -6.62 -9.47 76.76
CA MET A 1 -6.21 -10.73 77.44
C MET A 1 -5.92 -11.81 76.39
N LYS A 2 -4.69 -12.38 76.45
CA LYS A 2 -4.15 -13.65 75.86
C LYS A 2 -4.40 -13.91 74.35
N ARG A 3 -3.47 -13.84 73.38
CA ARG A 3 -2.03 -14.25 73.22
C ARG A 3 -1.71 -15.71 73.58
N ARG A 4 -1.32 -16.46 72.52
CA ARG A 4 -0.44 -17.66 72.43
C ARG A 4 -1.00 -19.05 72.78
N LYS A 5 -0.90 -19.96 71.78
CA LYS A 5 -0.38 -21.36 71.81
C LYS A 5 -0.25 -21.76 70.33
N PHE A 6 0.89 -21.66 69.64
CA PHE A 6 2.14 -22.41 69.79
C PHE A 6 1.92 -23.89 70.14
N ILE A 7 1.79 -24.71 69.10
CA ILE A 7 2.03 -26.16 69.18
C ILE A 7 3.38 -26.38 68.49
N LYS A 8 4.41 -26.57 69.31
CA LYS A 8 5.60 -27.35 68.97
C LYS A 8 5.27 -28.79 69.38
N GLY A 9 5.32 -29.72 68.42
CA GLY A 9 5.22 -31.16 68.65
C GLY A 9 6.09 -31.86 67.61
N ALA A 10 6.95 -32.75 68.08
CA ALA A 10 8.10 -33.31 67.36
C ALA A 10 7.74 -34.33 66.26
N ALA A 11 8.51 -34.21 65.18
CA ALA A 11 9.12 -35.24 64.33
C ALA A 11 8.79 -36.75 64.49
N VAL A 12 8.71 -37.37 63.29
CA VAL A 12 9.14 -38.73 62.86
C VAL A 12 8.06 -39.80 62.65
N ALA A 13 7.96 -40.20 61.37
CA ALA A 13 7.71 -41.55 60.81
C ALA A 13 6.47 -41.69 59.89
N GLY A 14 6.74 -41.87 58.60
CA GLY A 14 5.97 -42.77 57.73
C GLY A 14 4.71 -42.21 57.06
N GLY A 15 4.82 -41.82 55.79
CA GLY A 15 3.66 -41.62 54.93
C GLY A 15 3.94 -40.61 53.83
N ALA A 16 4.26 -41.10 52.63
CA ALA A 16 4.28 -40.29 51.43
C ALA A 16 2.86 -39.81 51.10
N THR A 17 2.43 -38.71 51.72
CA THR A 17 1.31 -37.92 51.21
C THR A 17 1.89 -36.95 50.20
N ALA A 18 1.75 -37.29 48.92
CA ALA A 18 1.91 -36.38 47.81
C ALA A 18 1.13 -35.09 48.13
N VAL A 19 1.85 -34.02 48.45
CA VAL A 19 1.30 -32.68 48.40
C VAL A 19 0.98 -32.47 46.93
N ALA A 20 -0.29 -32.68 46.57
CA ALA A 20 -0.83 -32.22 45.30
C ALA A 20 -0.48 -30.73 45.25
N ALA A 21 0.53 -30.39 44.47
CA ALA A 21 0.80 -29.02 44.09
C ALA A 21 -0.50 -28.56 43.46
N SER A 22 -1.25 -27.76 44.20
CA SER A 22 -2.41 -27.06 43.68
C SER A 22 -1.90 -26.20 42.55
N THR A 23 -2.02 -26.71 41.32
CA THR A 23 -1.93 -25.97 40.08
C THR A 23 -3.14 -25.05 40.03
N PHE A 24 -3.17 -24.07 40.93
CA PHE A 24 -3.95 -22.87 40.68
C PHE A 24 -3.40 -22.31 39.36
N PRO A 25 -4.22 -22.18 38.31
CA PRO A 25 -3.78 -21.47 37.13
C PRO A 25 -3.35 -20.08 37.62
N SER A 26 -2.08 -19.74 37.39
CA SER A 26 -1.60 -18.38 37.60
C SER A 26 -2.62 -17.43 36.98
N PRO A 27 -3.06 -16.37 37.67
CA PRO A 27 -4.01 -15.44 37.10
C PRO A 27 -3.44 -14.99 35.75
N ALA A 28 -4.22 -15.22 34.69
CA ALA A 28 -3.91 -14.66 33.39
C ALA A 28 -3.76 -13.16 33.62
N PHE A 29 -2.53 -12.66 33.61
CA PHE A 29 -2.28 -11.23 33.63
C PHE A 29 -3.13 -10.67 32.49
N SER A 30 -4.15 -9.88 32.84
CA SER A 30 -4.93 -9.10 31.88
C SER A 30 -3.90 -8.33 31.05
N GLN A 31 -3.58 -8.82 29.86
CA GLN A 31 -2.58 -8.20 29.02
C GLN A 31 -3.01 -6.74 28.79
N LYS A 32 -2.09 -5.79 28.95
CA LYS A 32 -2.39 -4.36 28.88
C LYS A 32 -3.06 -4.05 27.54
N ARG A 33 -4.22 -3.40 27.58
CA ARG A 33 -4.92 -2.90 26.40
C ARG A 33 -4.07 -1.83 25.70
N ILE A 34 -3.93 -1.95 24.39
CA ILE A 34 -3.18 -1.05 23.52
C ILE A 34 -4.20 -0.30 22.68
N GLU A 35 -4.32 1.00 22.93
CA GLU A 35 -5.15 1.90 22.11
C GLU A 35 -4.30 2.45 20.97
N ILE A 36 -4.81 2.34 19.74
CA ILE A 36 -4.10 2.68 18.52
C ILE A 36 -4.95 3.68 17.74
N THR A 37 -4.42 4.87 17.48
CA THR A 37 -5.04 5.79 16.51
C THR A 37 -4.43 5.55 15.13
N MET A 38 -5.27 5.22 14.15
CA MET A 38 -4.87 5.06 12.75
C MET A 38 -5.58 6.10 11.87
N VAL A 39 -4.79 6.82 11.05
CA VAL A 39 -5.29 7.78 10.04
C VAL A 39 -5.09 7.23 8.63
N ALA A 40 -5.92 7.59 7.65
CA ALA A 40 -5.76 7.10 6.28
C ALA A 40 -5.90 8.20 5.22
N THR A 41 -5.29 7.96 4.05
CA THR A 41 -5.40 8.84 2.88
C THR A 41 -6.67 8.64 2.06
N TRP A 42 -7.49 7.65 2.40
CA TRP A 42 -8.69 7.25 1.67
C TRP A 42 -9.97 7.70 2.37
N GLY A 43 -11.05 7.86 1.60
CA GLY A 43 -12.38 8.06 2.16
C GLY A 43 -12.87 6.83 2.92
N ARG A 44 -13.74 7.06 3.91
CA ARG A 44 -14.36 5.99 4.70
C ARG A 44 -15.15 5.06 3.79
N ASP A 45 -15.02 3.76 4.00
CA ASP A 45 -15.70 2.70 3.24
C ASP A 45 -15.40 2.73 1.73
N PHE A 46 -14.38 3.47 1.28
CA PHE A 46 -13.99 3.45 -0.13
C PHE A 46 -13.52 2.04 -0.52
N PRO A 47 -14.02 1.44 -1.62
CA PRO A 47 -13.78 0.03 -1.92
C PRO A 47 -12.28 -0.29 -2.06
N GLY A 48 -11.84 -1.39 -1.47
CA GLY A 48 -10.43 -1.81 -1.49
C GLY A 48 -9.58 -0.98 -0.54
N LEU A 49 -9.27 0.27 -0.88
CA LEU A 49 -8.34 1.11 -0.11
C LEU A 49 -8.87 1.47 1.29
N GLY A 50 -10.10 1.98 1.37
CA GLY A 50 -10.73 2.37 2.64
C GLY A 50 -11.17 1.14 3.43
N THR A 51 -11.90 0.23 2.77
CA THR A 51 -12.39 -1.01 3.40
C THR A 51 -11.25 -1.93 3.83
N GLY A 52 -10.14 -1.98 3.10
CA GLY A 52 -8.94 -2.75 3.47
C GLY A 52 -8.21 -2.16 4.68
N ALA A 53 -8.07 -0.84 4.76
CA ALA A 53 -7.54 -0.19 5.97
C ALA A 53 -8.43 -0.48 7.20
N GLN A 54 -9.76 -0.44 7.04
CA GLN A 54 -10.70 -0.80 8.11
C GLN A 54 -10.63 -2.29 8.48
N ARG A 55 -10.43 -3.16 7.49
CA ARG A 55 -10.25 -4.61 7.69
C ARG A 55 -8.98 -4.90 8.47
N PHE A 56 -7.85 -4.27 8.13
CA PHE A 56 -6.63 -4.35 8.92
C PHE A 56 -6.86 -3.91 10.38
N ALA A 57 -7.49 -2.75 10.59
CA ALA A 57 -7.81 -2.24 11.93
C ALA A 57 -8.61 -3.26 12.75
N LYS A 58 -9.64 -3.87 12.12
CA LYS A 58 -10.47 -4.90 12.75
C LYS A 58 -9.66 -6.18 13.04
N SER A 59 -8.81 -6.62 12.11
CA SER A 59 -8.00 -7.82 12.26
C SER A 59 -7.09 -7.76 13.48
N LEU A 60 -6.50 -6.60 13.80
CA LEU A 60 -5.71 -6.43 15.04
C LEU A 60 -6.54 -6.66 16.30
N SER A 61 -7.76 -6.12 16.33
CA SER A 61 -8.67 -6.34 17.46
C SER A 61 -9.10 -7.79 17.55
N ASP A 62 -9.44 -8.43 16.43
CA ASP A 62 -9.88 -9.83 16.41
C ASP A 62 -8.75 -10.80 16.81
N MET A 63 -7.53 -10.61 16.28
CA MET A 63 -6.36 -11.45 16.57
C MET A 63 -5.89 -11.36 18.03
N THR A 64 -6.35 -10.36 18.77
CA THR A 64 -5.90 -10.09 20.14
C THR A 64 -7.03 -10.05 21.15
N ASP A 65 -8.22 -10.58 20.79
CA ASP A 65 -9.42 -10.57 21.64
C ASP A 65 -9.73 -9.18 22.20
N GLY A 66 -9.59 -8.14 21.36
CA GLY A 66 -9.85 -6.74 21.68
C GLY A 66 -8.74 -6.03 22.44
N ARG A 67 -7.59 -6.68 22.68
CA ARG A 67 -6.46 -6.05 23.38
C ARG A 67 -5.81 -4.94 22.58
N MET A 68 -5.61 -5.12 21.27
CA MET A 68 -5.22 -4.05 20.35
C MET A 68 -6.47 -3.42 19.76
N ASN A 69 -6.87 -2.28 20.31
CA ASN A 69 -8.06 -1.56 19.87
C ASN A 69 -7.66 -0.42 18.93
N VAL A 70 -8.09 -0.49 17.67
CA VAL A 70 -7.74 0.49 16.65
C VAL A 70 -8.90 1.46 16.42
N LYS A 71 -8.67 2.74 16.69
CA LYS A 71 -9.55 3.84 16.30
C LYS A 71 -9.12 4.36 14.92
N TYR A 72 -9.89 3.98 13.90
CA TYR A 72 -9.67 4.35 12.50
C TYR A 72 -10.34 5.69 12.15
N TYR A 73 -9.56 6.58 11.54
CA TYR A 73 -10.01 7.83 10.95
C TYR A 73 -9.70 7.83 9.45
N ALA A 74 -10.73 8.01 8.64
CA ALA A 74 -10.57 8.22 7.20
C ALA A 74 -10.02 9.62 6.90
N ALA A 75 -9.67 9.85 5.63
CA ALA A 75 -9.21 11.15 5.16
C ALA A 75 -10.18 12.27 5.57
N ASN A 76 -9.62 13.34 6.14
CA ASN A 76 -10.34 14.54 6.62
C ASN A 76 -11.20 14.35 7.88
N GLU A 77 -11.26 13.18 8.51
CA GLU A 77 -11.96 13.01 9.79
C GLU A 77 -11.14 13.46 11.00
N ARG A 78 -9.81 13.41 10.86
CA ARG A 78 -8.86 13.86 11.90
C ARG A 78 -7.83 14.83 11.33
N VAL A 79 -7.20 14.46 10.23
CA VAL A 79 -6.22 15.26 9.49
C VAL A 79 -6.54 15.18 8.00
N LYS A 80 -6.03 16.12 7.19
CA LYS A 80 -6.14 16.00 5.73
C LYS A 80 -5.39 14.77 5.25
N ALA A 81 -5.79 14.22 4.11
CA ALA A 81 -5.24 12.96 3.59
C ALA A 81 -3.70 12.91 3.66
N PHE A 82 -3.01 13.89 3.07
CA PHE A 82 -1.55 13.89 2.99
C PHE A 82 -0.84 14.32 4.29
N ASP A 83 -1.55 14.93 5.24
CA ASP A 83 -1.02 15.29 6.57
C ASP A 83 -0.82 14.05 7.46
N SER A 84 -1.36 12.88 7.05
CA SER A 84 -1.24 11.60 7.78
C SER A 84 0.20 11.20 8.10
N PHE A 85 1.16 11.53 7.22
CA PHE A 85 2.58 11.25 7.46
C PHE A 85 3.11 11.98 8.67
N ASP A 86 2.90 13.31 8.73
CA ASP A 86 3.43 14.15 9.79
C ASP A 86 2.66 13.92 11.11
N GLU A 87 1.37 13.60 11.05
CA GLU A 87 0.57 13.18 12.22
C GLU A 87 1.13 11.93 12.90
N VAL A 88 1.64 10.96 12.13
CA VAL A 88 2.23 9.73 12.68
C VAL A 88 3.71 9.90 13.04
N ALA A 89 4.49 10.59 12.19
CA ALA A 89 5.90 10.86 12.46
C ALA A 89 6.09 11.63 13.77
N SER A 90 5.18 12.58 14.07
CA SER A 90 5.18 13.34 15.33
C SER A 90 4.66 12.56 16.55
N GLY A 91 4.02 11.39 16.34
CA GLY A 91 3.48 10.56 17.41
C GLY A 91 2.05 10.93 17.86
N ASN A 92 1.38 11.87 17.18
CA ASN A 92 -0.01 12.24 17.46
C ASN A 92 -1.00 11.11 17.08
N ALA A 93 -0.65 10.30 16.07
CA ALA A 93 -1.27 9.03 15.75
C ALA A 93 -0.21 7.91 15.76
N GLN A 94 -0.64 6.67 16.02
CA GLN A 94 0.28 5.53 16.07
C GLN A 94 0.56 4.96 14.68
N MET A 95 -0.42 5.03 13.77
CA MET A 95 -0.34 4.44 12.44
C MET A 95 -0.98 5.31 11.37
N TYR A 96 -0.49 5.23 10.14
CA TYR A 96 -1.23 5.61 8.94
C TYR A 96 -1.40 4.42 8.01
N HIS A 97 -2.44 4.45 7.19
CA HIS A 97 -2.57 3.62 6.00
C HIS A 97 -2.63 4.49 4.75
N ALA A 98 -1.67 4.34 3.85
CA ALA A 98 -1.48 5.25 2.72
C ALA A 98 -0.70 4.61 1.56
N ALA A 99 -0.38 5.41 0.56
CA ALA A 99 0.65 5.13 -0.42
C ALA A 99 1.82 6.10 -0.22
N ASP A 100 3.01 5.56 0.06
CA ASP A 100 4.19 6.32 0.45
C ASP A 100 4.68 7.32 -0.60
N TYR A 101 4.44 7.03 -1.88
CA TYR A 101 4.80 7.94 -2.97
C TYR A 101 4.16 9.33 -2.92
N TYR A 102 3.12 9.55 -2.08
CA TYR A 102 2.52 10.87 -1.85
C TYR A 102 3.53 11.81 -1.19
N TRP A 103 4.54 11.25 -0.53
CA TRP A 103 5.59 11.98 0.17
C TRP A 103 6.94 11.90 -0.56
N LYS A 104 6.95 11.60 -1.86
CA LYS A 104 8.17 11.67 -2.70
C LYS A 104 8.91 13.02 -2.60
N GLY A 105 8.17 14.10 -2.33
CA GLY A 105 8.73 15.44 -2.12
C GLY A 105 9.56 15.59 -0.84
N LYS A 106 9.40 14.68 0.14
CA LYS A 106 10.28 14.60 1.33
C LYS A 106 11.54 13.79 1.03
N HIS A 107 11.42 12.71 0.26
CA HIS A 107 12.55 11.92 -0.27
C HIS A 107 12.05 11.07 -1.45
N PRO A 108 12.72 11.07 -2.63
CA PRO A 108 12.20 10.36 -3.81
C PRO A 108 12.17 8.83 -3.62
N GLY A 109 12.98 8.30 -2.71
CA GLY A 109 12.98 6.88 -2.34
C GLY A 109 11.61 6.34 -1.87
N TRP A 110 10.73 7.19 -1.34
CA TRP A 110 9.37 6.77 -0.95
C TRP A 110 8.56 6.19 -2.11
N ALA A 111 8.82 6.64 -3.34
CA ALA A 111 8.10 6.14 -4.51
C ALA A 111 8.31 4.64 -4.75
N TYR A 112 9.51 4.12 -4.50
CA TYR A 112 9.86 2.71 -4.74
C TYR A 112 9.10 1.74 -3.83
N PHE A 113 8.62 2.22 -2.67
CA PHE A 113 7.84 1.42 -1.71
C PHE A 113 6.33 1.51 -1.96
N THR A 114 5.90 2.25 -2.99
CA THR A 114 4.55 2.15 -3.55
C THR A 114 4.60 1.55 -4.94
N ALA A 115 5.10 2.32 -5.90
CA ALA A 115 5.28 1.93 -7.28
C ALA A 115 6.06 3.03 -8.03
N VAL A 116 6.82 2.60 -9.04
CA VAL A 116 7.54 3.48 -9.96
C VAL A 116 7.27 3.06 -11.41
N PRO A 117 7.45 3.97 -12.39
CA PRO A 117 7.34 3.67 -13.81
C PRO A 117 8.10 2.40 -14.21
N PHE A 118 7.45 1.47 -14.91
CA PHE A 118 8.07 0.20 -15.33
C PHE A 118 8.68 -0.59 -14.16
N GLY A 119 8.09 -0.43 -12.98
CA GLY A 119 8.46 -1.11 -11.77
C GLY A 119 7.93 -2.53 -11.67
N PHE A 120 7.79 -2.97 -10.43
CA PHE A 120 7.41 -4.33 -10.08
C PHE A 120 5.92 -4.59 -10.27
N VAL A 121 5.58 -5.80 -10.72
CA VAL A 121 4.26 -6.38 -10.45
C VAL A 121 4.20 -6.97 -9.03
N PHE A 122 3.02 -7.39 -8.58
CA PHE A 122 2.76 -7.77 -7.19
C PHE A 122 3.72 -8.81 -6.62
N SER A 123 3.98 -9.88 -7.37
CA SER A 123 4.92 -10.95 -6.98
C SER A 123 6.35 -10.42 -6.85
N GLU A 124 6.77 -9.50 -7.71
CA GLU A 124 8.12 -8.95 -7.71
C GLU A 124 8.34 -8.01 -6.53
N ILE A 125 7.40 -7.08 -6.26
CA ILE A 125 7.54 -6.14 -5.14
C ILE A 125 7.52 -6.87 -3.80
N ASN A 126 6.67 -7.89 -3.63
CA ASN A 126 6.67 -8.72 -2.44
C ASN A 126 7.96 -9.54 -2.32
N SER A 127 8.51 -10.04 -3.42
CA SER A 127 9.80 -10.74 -3.41
C SER A 127 10.94 -9.80 -3.01
N TRP A 128 10.92 -8.56 -3.51
CA TRP A 128 11.90 -7.54 -3.17
C TRP A 128 11.85 -7.15 -1.69
N ILE A 129 10.66 -6.82 -1.18
CA ILE A 129 10.47 -6.42 0.22
C ILE A 129 10.87 -7.55 1.17
N ASN A 130 10.43 -8.78 0.92
CA ASN A 130 10.63 -9.89 1.86
C ASN A 130 12.00 -10.57 1.76
N TYR A 131 12.60 -10.59 0.56
CA TYR A 131 13.80 -11.39 0.29
C TYR A 131 14.86 -10.69 -0.57
N GLY A 132 14.55 -9.53 -1.15
CA GLY A 132 15.46 -8.74 -2.00
C GLY A 132 16.14 -7.57 -1.29
N GLY A 133 15.97 -7.43 0.03
CA GLY A 133 16.55 -6.34 0.82
C GLY A 133 15.72 -5.05 0.85
N GLY A 134 14.49 -5.08 0.31
CA GLY A 134 13.63 -3.91 0.23
C GLY A 134 13.18 -3.40 1.60
N GLN A 135 12.83 -4.30 2.53
CA GLN A 135 12.39 -3.90 3.86
C GLN A 135 13.48 -3.17 4.66
N GLU A 136 14.73 -3.58 4.55
CA GLU A 136 15.86 -2.93 5.23
C GLU A 136 16.08 -1.50 4.73
N LEU A 137 15.96 -1.30 3.41
CA LEU A 137 16.06 0.02 2.80
C LEU A 137 14.84 0.90 3.15
N TRP A 138 13.65 0.31 3.25
CA TRP A 138 12.46 1.01 3.71
C TRP A 138 12.60 1.43 5.16
N ASP A 139 13.15 0.57 6.01
CA ASP A 139 13.39 0.85 7.43
C ASP A 139 14.42 1.96 7.64
N GLU A 140 15.48 1.98 6.84
CA GLU A 140 16.48 3.05 6.85
C GLU A 140 15.84 4.39 6.45
N LEU A 141 15.08 4.40 5.35
CA LEU A 141 14.39 5.61 4.89
C LEU A 141 13.35 6.09 5.92
N ALA A 142 12.39 5.23 6.28
CA ALA A 142 11.33 5.56 7.23
C ALA A 142 11.90 5.97 8.58
N GLY A 143 12.96 5.28 9.04
CA GLY A 143 13.63 5.57 10.30
C GLY A 143 14.21 6.97 10.37
N SER A 144 14.67 7.54 9.25
CA SER A 144 15.16 8.93 9.18
C SER A 144 14.05 9.97 9.40
N PHE A 145 12.79 9.58 9.28
CA PHE A 145 11.60 10.40 9.54
C PHE A 145 10.86 9.98 10.83
N GLY A 146 11.45 9.12 11.67
CA GLY A 146 10.80 8.64 12.89
C GLY A 146 9.64 7.67 12.63
N LEU A 147 9.68 6.95 11.50
CA LEU A 147 8.67 5.98 11.09
C LEU A 147 9.23 4.55 11.01
N LYS A 148 8.33 3.57 11.08
CA LYS A 148 8.53 2.17 10.68
C LYS A 148 7.38 1.80 9.74
N CYS A 149 7.70 1.33 8.54
CA CYS A 149 6.69 0.98 7.54
C CYS A 149 6.68 -0.52 7.24
N LEU A 150 5.50 -1.01 6.85
CA LEU A 150 5.25 -2.39 6.40
C LEU A 150 4.28 -2.37 5.21
N SER A 151 4.32 -3.38 4.36
CA SER A 151 3.30 -3.58 3.34
C SER A 151 1.95 -3.93 3.98
N CYS A 152 0.88 -3.28 3.52
CA CYS A 152 -0.47 -3.42 4.07
C CYS A 152 -1.55 -3.20 3.01
N GLY A 153 -1.31 -3.67 1.78
CA GLY A 153 -2.27 -3.56 0.69
C GLY A 153 -1.56 -3.56 -0.64
N ASN A 154 -2.23 -4.04 -1.69
CA ASN A 154 -1.76 -3.85 -3.05
C ASN A 154 -2.92 -3.79 -4.04
N THR A 155 -2.82 -2.94 -5.06
CA THR A 155 -3.88 -2.78 -6.08
C THR A 155 -3.67 -3.65 -7.32
N GLY A 156 -2.48 -4.24 -7.47
CA GLY A 156 -2.04 -4.85 -8.73
C GLY A 156 -1.74 -3.79 -9.78
N VAL A 157 -1.64 -4.24 -11.04
CA VAL A 157 -1.40 -3.37 -12.20
C VAL A 157 -2.57 -2.41 -12.36
N GLN A 158 -2.29 -1.12 -12.30
CA GLN A 158 -3.28 -0.09 -12.49
C GLN A 158 -3.54 0.22 -13.97
N MET A 159 -4.68 0.86 -14.21
CA MET A 159 -5.04 1.38 -15.53
C MET A 159 -4.23 2.64 -15.86
N GLY A 160 -4.13 2.96 -17.15
CA GLY A 160 -3.42 4.13 -17.67
C GLY A 160 -4.11 5.47 -17.43
N GLY A 161 -5.37 5.45 -17.00
CA GLY A 161 -6.15 6.65 -16.66
C GLY A 161 -7.22 7.02 -17.67
N TRP A 162 -7.98 8.05 -17.32
CA TRP A 162 -9.16 8.58 -17.99
C TRP A 162 -8.83 9.87 -18.72
N PHE A 163 -9.15 9.90 -20.02
CA PHE A 163 -8.84 11.01 -20.90
C PHE A 163 -10.09 11.47 -21.65
N ARG A 164 -10.20 12.79 -21.86
CA ARG A 164 -11.25 13.42 -22.68
C ARG A 164 -11.01 13.24 -24.18
N LYS A 165 -9.75 13.06 -24.58
CA LYS A 165 -9.30 12.88 -25.96
C LYS A 165 -8.43 11.64 -26.05
N GLU A 166 -8.29 11.09 -27.26
CA GLU A 166 -7.36 9.99 -27.49
C GLU A 166 -5.91 10.49 -27.39
N ILE A 167 -5.04 9.62 -26.86
CA ILE A 167 -3.60 9.73 -26.85
C ILE A 167 -3.06 8.75 -27.89
N ASN A 168 -2.56 9.29 -29.00
CA ASN A 168 -2.02 8.54 -30.14
C ASN A 168 -0.52 8.75 -30.29
N SER A 169 0.06 9.79 -29.70
CA SER A 169 1.50 10.02 -29.65
C SER A 169 1.90 10.75 -28.38
N ALA A 170 3.21 10.85 -28.12
CA ALA A 170 3.73 11.64 -27.01
C ALA A 170 3.37 13.14 -27.12
N ASP A 171 3.13 13.66 -28.33
CA ASP A 171 2.72 15.06 -28.52
C ASP A 171 1.34 15.35 -27.92
N ASP A 172 0.44 14.35 -27.85
CA ASP A 172 -0.89 14.51 -27.24
C ASP A 172 -0.82 14.71 -25.71
N LEU A 173 0.34 14.46 -25.09
CA LEU A 173 0.58 14.69 -23.67
C LEU A 173 0.96 16.14 -23.37
N LYS A 174 1.42 16.90 -24.37
CA LYS A 174 1.92 18.27 -24.17
C LYS A 174 0.79 19.20 -23.73
N GLY A 175 0.98 19.85 -22.59
CA GLY A 175 0.01 20.73 -21.97
C GLY A 175 -1.16 20.03 -21.28
N LEU A 176 -1.22 18.69 -21.30
CA LEU A 176 -2.27 17.92 -20.65
C LEU A 176 -2.20 18.11 -19.13
N LYS A 177 -3.23 18.71 -18.52
CA LYS A 177 -3.31 18.80 -17.06
C LYS A 177 -3.84 17.49 -16.52
N MET A 178 -2.98 16.66 -15.95
CA MET A 178 -3.35 15.33 -15.50
C MET A 178 -3.17 15.20 -14.00
N ARG A 179 -4.20 14.73 -13.29
CA ARG A 179 -3.97 14.25 -11.93
C ARG A 179 -3.24 12.91 -12.01
N ILE A 180 -2.00 12.88 -11.55
CA ILE A 180 -1.14 11.69 -11.48
C ILE A 180 -0.04 11.89 -10.41
N PRO A 181 0.07 11.02 -9.38
CA PRO A 181 1.06 11.13 -8.32
C PRO A 181 2.36 10.38 -8.67
N GLY A 182 3.27 10.28 -7.69
CA GLY A 182 4.46 9.46 -7.77
C GLY A 182 5.45 9.89 -8.86
N LEU A 183 6.39 9.01 -9.19
CA LEU A 183 7.33 9.24 -10.31
C LEU A 183 6.64 9.12 -11.67
N GLY A 184 5.46 8.51 -11.75
CA GLY A 184 4.62 8.52 -12.94
C GLY A 184 4.26 9.93 -13.39
N GLY A 185 3.93 10.82 -12.44
CA GLY A 185 3.73 12.22 -12.74
C GLY A 185 4.99 12.91 -13.28
N ASP A 186 6.17 12.59 -12.76
CA ASP A 186 7.42 13.18 -13.26
C ASP A 186 7.70 12.76 -14.71
N VAL A 187 7.43 11.50 -15.06
CA VAL A 187 7.52 11.01 -16.44
C VAL A 187 6.56 11.77 -17.35
N MET A 188 5.31 11.98 -16.91
CA MET A 188 4.35 12.78 -17.67
C MET A 188 4.83 14.24 -17.84
N ALA A 189 5.46 14.83 -16.82
CA ALA A 189 6.03 16.18 -16.90
C ALA A 189 7.18 16.25 -17.93
N LYS A 190 8.06 15.24 -17.97
CA LYS A 190 9.14 15.15 -18.98
C LYS A 190 8.60 15.10 -20.41
N LEU A 191 7.41 14.53 -20.60
CA LEU A 191 6.70 14.50 -21.89
C LEU A 191 5.84 15.74 -22.14
N GLY A 192 5.92 16.77 -21.29
CA GLY A 192 5.28 18.06 -21.47
C GLY A 192 3.89 18.18 -20.87
N ALA A 193 3.39 17.18 -20.14
CA ALA A 193 2.15 17.29 -19.38
C ALA A 193 2.34 18.21 -18.15
N SER A 194 1.24 18.55 -17.49
CA SER A 194 1.21 19.29 -16.23
C SER A 194 0.58 18.44 -15.13
N PRO A 195 1.37 17.63 -14.40
CA PRO A 195 0.86 16.79 -13.32
C PRO A 195 0.27 17.60 -12.17
N VAL A 196 -0.80 17.10 -11.58
CA VAL A 196 -1.45 17.68 -10.40
C VAL A 196 -1.58 16.59 -9.31
N SER A 197 -1.28 16.94 -8.06
CA SER A 197 -1.51 16.05 -6.92
C SER A 197 -2.79 16.44 -6.18
N LEU A 198 -3.75 15.52 -6.14
CA LEU A 198 -5.01 15.68 -5.42
C LEU A 198 -5.35 14.38 -4.66
N PRO A 199 -5.93 14.47 -3.44
CA PRO A 199 -6.57 13.34 -2.79
C PRO A 199 -7.72 12.79 -3.64
N GLY A 200 -7.98 11.48 -3.54
CA GLY A 200 -8.99 10.78 -4.37
C GLY A 200 -10.36 11.45 -4.40
N GLY A 201 -10.85 11.88 -3.23
CA GLY A 201 -12.17 12.52 -3.10
C GLY A 201 -12.32 13.87 -3.81
N GLN A 202 -11.24 14.48 -4.29
CA GLN A 202 -11.27 15.77 -5.00
C GLN A 202 -11.17 15.62 -6.53
N ILE A 203 -10.86 14.42 -7.03
CA ILE A 203 -10.56 14.20 -8.45
C ILE A 203 -11.79 14.39 -9.31
N TYR A 204 -12.95 13.84 -8.91
CA TYR A 204 -14.17 13.90 -9.72
C TYR A 204 -14.58 15.35 -10.02
N GLU A 205 -14.63 16.22 -8.99
CA GLU A 205 -14.99 17.62 -9.16
C GLU A 205 -13.97 18.39 -10.00
N ALA A 206 -12.67 18.13 -9.81
CA ALA A 206 -11.60 18.72 -10.62
C ALA A 206 -11.70 18.30 -12.09
N LEU A 207 -12.05 17.04 -12.36
CA LEU A 207 -12.22 16.52 -13.71
C LEU A 207 -13.48 17.07 -14.36
N ILE A 208 -14.62 17.11 -13.67
CA ILE A 208 -15.90 17.63 -14.19
C ILE A 208 -15.80 19.11 -14.53
N SER A 209 -15.21 19.91 -13.63
CA SER A 209 -15.03 21.35 -13.83
C SER A 209 -14.03 21.71 -14.93
N GLY A 210 -13.17 20.78 -15.35
CA GLY A 210 -12.09 21.03 -16.30
C GLY A 210 -10.86 21.70 -15.67
N ALA A 211 -10.73 21.67 -14.35
CA ALA A 211 -9.49 22.05 -13.67
C ALA A 211 -8.33 21.10 -14.03
N ILE A 212 -8.66 19.82 -14.29
CA ILE A 212 -7.79 18.82 -14.92
C ILE A 212 -8.47 18.26 -16.18
N ASP A 213 -7.66 17.90 -17.17
CA ASP A 213 -8.08 17.34 -18.46
C ASP A 213 -8.16 15.80 -18.44
N ALA A 214 -7.33 15.19 -17.59
CA ALA A 214 -7.20 13.74 -17.43
C ALA A 214 -6.90 13.39 -15.96
N THR A 215 -7.11 12.13 -15.61
CA THR A 215 -6.73 11.60 -14.30
C THR A 215 -6.42 10.12 -14.41
N GLU A 216 -5.48 9.63 -13.60
CA GLU A 216 -5.48 8.22 -13.21
C GLU A 216 -6.05 8.07 -11.79
N TRP A 217 -6.29 6.83 -11.36
CA TRP A 217 -6.55 6.55 -9.95
C TRP A 217 -6.10 5.15 -9.54
N VAL A 218 -6.81 4.11 -9.98
CA VAL A 218 -6.43 2.71 -9.72
C VAL A 218 -6.83 1.81 -10.87
N GLY A 219 -8.12 1.66 -11.13
CA GLY A 219 -8.60 0.58 -11.96
C GLY A 219 -10.12 0.46 -11.96
N PRO A 220 -10.68 -0.44 -12.79
CA PRO A 220 -12.10 -0.41 -13.12
C PRO A 220 -13.01 -0.45 -11.91
N TRP A 221 -12.65 -1.22 -10.88
CA TRP A 221 -13.44 -1.30 -9.66
C TRP A 221 -13.54 0.06 -8.97
N ASN A 222 -12.43 0.67 -8.58
CA ASN A 222 -12.46 1.95 -7.87
C ASN A 222 -12.96 3.11 -8.72
N ASP A 223 -12.49 3.18 -9.96
CA ASP A 223 -12.76 4.30 -10.85
C ASP A 223 -14.26 4.40 -11.19
N SER A 224 -14.96 3.25 -11.19
CA SER A 224 -16.43 3.22 -11.34
C SER A 224 -17.17 3.92 -10.20
N PHE A 225 -16.66 3.87 -8.96
CA PHE A 225 -17.27 4.54 -7.81
C PHE A 225 -17.00 6.05 -7.82
N TYR A 226 -15.87 6.47 -8.37
CA TYR A 226 -15.60 7.90 -8.60
C TYR A 226 -16.24 8.46 -9.86
N LYS A 227 -16.79 7.60 -10.73
CA LYS A 227 -17.57 8.01 -11.90
C LYS A 227 -16.83 8.90 -12.89
N PHE A 228 -15.52 8.69 -13.07
CA PHE A 228 -14.72 9.47 -14.03
C PHE A 228 -15.25 9.36 -15.47
N TYR A 229 -15.97 8.29 -15.79
CA TYR A 229 -16.67 8.07 -17.06
C TYR A 229 -17.71 9.16 -17.41
N GLU A 230 -18.17 9.98 -16.45
CA GLU A 230 -19.08 11.09 -16.71
C GLU A 230 -18.37 12.28 -17.38
N ALA A 231 -17.07 12.45 -17.14
CA ALA A 231 -16.27 13.56 -17.68
C ALA A 231 -15.32 13.13 -18.82
N ALA A 232 -14.82 11.90 -18.79
CA ALA A 232 -13.83 11.37 -19.72
C ALA A 232 -14.23 9.97 -20.19
N LYS A 233 -14.18 9.72 -21.52
CA LYS A 233 -14.66 8.45 -22.09
C LYS A 233 -13.55 7.49 -22.51
N TYR A 234 -12.33 7.96 -22.71
CA TYR A 234 -11.21 7.09 -23.08
C TYR A 234 -10.51 6.59 -21.82
N TYR A 235 -10.46 5.27 -21.67
CA TYR A 235 -9.83 4.63 -20.51
C TYR A 235 -8.65 3.80 -20.98
N TYR A 236 -7.44 4.23 -20.64
CA TYR A 236 -6.21 3.68 -21.20
C TYR A 236 -5.64 2.52 -20.37
N TYR A 237 -4.90 1.61 -21.00
CA TYR A 237 -4.15 0.53 -20.35
C TYR A 237 -2.88 0.12 -21.12
N PRO A 238 -1.90 -0.53 -20.47
CA PRO A 238 -1.73 -0.59 -19.01
C PRO A 238 -1.13 0.71 -18.45
N GLY A 239 -1.26 0.94 -17.14
CA GLY A 239 -0.63 2.07 -16.46
C GLY A 239 0.85 1.80 -16.19
N MET A 240 1.74 2.41 -16.98
CA MET A 240 3.19 2.25 -16.78
C MET A 240 3.67 2.73 -15.40
N HIS A 241 2.95 3.67 -14.81
CA HIS A 241 3.29 4.36 -13.56
C HIS A 241 3.13 3.49 -12.31
N GLU A 242 2.16 2.57 -12.33
CA GLU A 242 1.72 1.80 -11.16
C GLU A 242 1.48 0.31 -11.50
N PRO A 243 2.56 -0.47 -11.74
CA PRO A 243 2.44 -1.91 -12.06
C PRO A 243 2.07 -2.80 -10.85
N ALA A 244 2.26 -2.32 -9.61
CA ALA A 244 1.69 -2.91 -8.41
C ALA A 244 1.81 -1.94 -7.22
N SER A 245 0.79 -1.11 -6.99
CA SER A 245 0.84 -0.10 -5.94
C SER A 245 0.75 -0.73 -4.56
N MET A 246 1.91 -0.94 -3.93
CA MET A 246 2.00 -1.38 -2.55
C MET A 246 1.61 -0.24 -1.61
N LEU A 247 0.64 -0.53 -0.75
CA LEU A 247 0.18 0.39 0.27
C LEU A 247 0.93 0.12 1.57
N ALA A 248 1.16 1.20 2.30
CA ALA A 248 1.97 1.20 3.49
C ALA A 248 1.11 1.30 4.74
N LEU A 249 1.46 0.49 5.74
CA LEU A 249 1.20 0.77 7.13
C LEU A 249 2.44 1.46 7.71
N GLY A 250 2.41 2.79 7.76
CA GLY A 250 3.45 3.55 8.46
C GLY A 250 3.11 3.71 9.93
N MET A 251 4.09 3.57 10.80
CA MET A 251 3.91 3.61 12.25
C MET A 251 4.91 4.55 12.88
N ASN A 252 4.53 5.23 13.97
CA ASN A 252 5.48 5.99 14.75
C ASN A 252 6.56 5.03 15.29
N LYS A 253 7.83 5.33 15.01
CA LYS A 253 8.94 4.42 15.31
C LYS A 253 9.11 4.17 16.81
N SER A 254 9.06 5.23 17.63
CA SER A 254 9.20 5.09 19.08
C SER A 254 8.06 4.29 19.70
N TRP A 255 6.83 4.47 19.21
CA TRP A 255 5.70 3.65 19.64
C TRP A 255 5.90 2.17 19.25
N TRP A 256 6.29 1.92 17.99
CA TRP A 256 6.57 0.58 17.48
C TRP A 256 7.66 -0.14 18.29
N GLU A 257 8.78 0.53 18.56
CA GLU A 257 9.91 -0.02 19.32
C GLU A 257 9.55 -0.28 20.79
N GLY A 258 8.54 0.42 21.33
CA GLY A 258 8.02 0.18 22.68
C GLY A 258 7.10 -1.03 22.81
N LEU A 259 6.70 -1.66 21.70
CA LEU A 259 5.86 -2.85 21.71
C LEU A 259 6.65 -4.11 22.07
N SER A 260 5.95 -5.11 22.62
CA SER A 260 6.54 -6.43 22.79
C SER A 260 6.83 -7.08 21.42
N ASN A 261 7.79 -8.00 21.36
CA ASN A 261 8.07 -8.74 20.12
C ASN A 261 6.82 -9.47 19.59
N SER A 262 5.98 -10.03 20.48
CA SER A 262 4.72 -10.66 20.08
C SER A 262 3.75 -9.66 19.46
N ASP A 263 3.66 -8.44 19.98
CA ASP A 263 2.79 -7.40 19.45
C ASP A 263 3.26 -6.92 18.07
N GLN A 264 4.58 -6.74 17.91
CA GLN A 264 5.17 -6.42 16.61
C GLN A 264 4.89 -7.52 15.58
N LEU A 265 5.00 -8.80 15.97
CA LEU A 265 4.72 -9.92 15.09
C LEU A 265 3.24 -10.00 14.68
N ILE A 266 2.31 -9.73 15.61
CA ILE A 266 0.88 -9.69 15.30
C ILE A 266 0.57 -8.59 14.27
N ILE A 267 1.14 -7.39 14.47
CA ILE A 267 0.94 -6.28 13.52
C ILE A 267 1.51 -6.63 12.15
N LYS A 268 2.73 -7.19 12.08
CA LYS A 268 3.33 -7.65 10.82
C LYS A 268 2.46 -8.69 10.11
N ALA A 269 1.98 -9.69 10.83
CA ALA A 269 1.15 -10.74 10.26
C ALA A 269 -0.16 -10.18 9.70
N ALA A 270 -0.83 -9.29 10.45
CA ALA A 270 -2.06 -8.64 9.98
C ALA A 270 -1.83 -7.75 8.75
N ALA A 271 -0.72 -7.01 8.71
CA ALA A 271 -0.38 -6.14 7.59
C ALA A 271 -0.09 -6.94 6.31
N HIS A 272 0.72 -8.00 6.42
CA HIS A 272 1.01 -8.88 5.28
C HIS A 272 -0.23 -9.64 4.80
N GLN A 273 -1.10 -10.09 5.72
CA GLN A 273 -2.39 -10.66 5.35
C GLN A 273 -3.23 -9.67 4.54
N GLU A 274 -3.30 -8.40 4.97
CA GLU A 274 -4.06 -7.38 4.25
C GLU A 274 -3.46 -7.08 2.87
N ASN A 275 -2.13 -7.11 2.74
CA ASN A 275 -1.45 -6.99 1.45
C ASN A 275 -1.95 -8.02 0.43
N ASP A 276 -2.10 -9.28 0.84
CA ASP A 276 -2.57 -10.36 -0.03
C ASP A 276 -4.08 -10.32 -0.26
N VAL A 277 -4.87 -10.04 0.79
CA VAL A 277 -6.33 -9.98 0.71
C VAL A 277 -6.77 -8.85 -0.22
N MET A 278 -6.17 -7.67 -0.09
CA MET A 278 -6.51 -6.51 -0.92
C MET A 278 -6.22 -6.79 -2.41
N MET A 279 -5.04 -7.33 -2.73
CA MET A 279 -4.70 -7.71 -4.11
C MET A 279 -5.69 -8.72 -4.70
N SER A 280 -6.03 -9.74 -3.91
CA SER A 280 -7.01 -10.76 -4.31
C SER A 280 -8.40 -10.15 -4.56
N GLU A 281 -8.81 -9.20 -3.72
CA GLU A 281 -10.06 -8.47 -3.86
C GLU A 281 -10.09 -7.62 -5.13
N TYR A 282 -9.02 -6.87 -5.44
CA TYR A 282 -8.91 -6.10 -6.68
C TYR A 282 -9.03 -7.00 -7.92
N ASN A 283 -8.27 -8.09 -7.99
CA ASN A 283 -8.33 -9.02 -9.10
C ASN A 283 -9.71 -9.64 -9.29
N ALA A 284 -10.41 -9.96 -8.19
CA ALA A 284 -11.76 -10.53 -8.24
C ALA A 284 -12.82 -9.52 -8.72
N LYS A 285 -12.61 -8.21 -8.51
CA LYS A 285 -13.59 -7.16 -8.82
C LYS A 285 -13.35 -6.47 -10.16
N ASN A 286 -12.09 -6.24 -10.55
CA ASN A 286 -11.75 -5.39 -11.69
C ASN A 286 -12.40 -5.84 -13.00
N GLY A 287 -12.38 -7.14 -13.32
CA GLY A 287 -12.98 -7.65 -14.57
C GLY A 287 -14.49 -7.37 -14.66
N PHE A 288 -15.22 -7.57 -13.56
CA PHE A 288 -16.66 -7.30 -13.51
C PHE A 288 -16.98 -5.82 -13.71
N TYR A 289 -16.25 -4.93 -13.04
CA TYR A 289 -16.49 -3.49 -13.17
C TYR A 289 -16.02 -2.92 -14.52
N LEU A 290 -14.99 -3.50 -15.14
CA LEU A 290 -14.57 -3.13 -16.49
C LEU A 290 -15.69 -3.38 -17.51
N GLU A 291 -16.28 -4.57 -17.49
CA GLU A 291 -17.41 -4.91 -18.37
C GLU A 291 -18.58 -3.94 -18.19
N LYS A 292 -18.89 -3.56 -16.95
CA LYS A 292 -19.92 -2.57 -16.66
C LYS A 292 -19.60 -1.19 -17.23
N LEU A 293 -18.36 -0.70 -17.05
CA LEU A 293 -17.93 0.58 -17.60
C LEU A 293 -18.10 0.61 -19.12
N ILE A 294 -17.71 -0.47 -19.81
CA ILE A 294 -17.81 -0.56 -21.27
C ILE A 294 -19.28 -0.65 -21.71
N ARG A 295 -20.04 -1.62 -21.18
CA ARG A 295 -21.40 -1.94 -21.67
C ARG A 295 -22.46 -0.95 -21.22
N GLU A 296 -22.37 -0.47 -19.98
CA GLU A 296 -23.41 0.36 -19.37
C GLU A 296 -23.09 1.85 -19.45
N GLN A 297 -21.81 2.23 -19.43
CA GLN A 297 -21.37 3.65 -19.39
C GLN A 297 -20.73 4.15 -20.69
N GLY A 298 -20.62 3.27 -21.70
CA GLY A 298 -20.08 3.60 -23.02
C GLY A 298 -18.60 3.96 -23.02
N VAL A 299 -17.84 3.46 -22.04
CA VAL A 299 -16.40 3.71 -21.92
C VAL A 299 -15.64 3.08 -23.08
N GLN A 300 -14.70 3.84 -23.63
CA GLN A 300 -13.84 3.47 -24.74
C GLN A 300 -12.51 2.98 -24.18
N LEU A 301 -12.37 1.67 -24.02
CA LEU A 301 -11.11 1.06 -23.62
C LEU A 301 -10.06 1.25 -24.73
N ARG A 302 -8.87 1.72 -24.37
CA ARG A 302 -7.77 2.03 -25.29
C ARG A 302 -6.46 1.47 -24.78
N ARG A 303 -5.66 0.87 -25.65
CA ARG A 303 -4.29 0.49 -25.32
C ARG A 303 -3.37 1.64 -25.69
N PHE A 304 -2.42 2.01 -24.82
CA PHE A 304 -1.31 2.86 -25.26
C PHE A 304 -0.53 2.14 -26.36
N ASN A 305 -0.25 2.83 -27.47
CA ASN A 305 0.55 2.26 -28.53
C ASN A 305 2.03 2.22 -28.13
N ASN A 306 2.85 1.55 -28.96
CA ASN A 306 4.27 1.39 -28.66
C ASN A 306 4.99 2.75 -28.63
N ASP A 307 4.71 3.67 -29.55
CA ASP A 307 5.35 4.99 -29.60
C ASP A 307 5.17 5.77 -28.28
N VAL A 308 3.97 5.77 -27.71
CA VAL A 308 3.68 6.41 -26.42
C VAL A 308 4.38 5.66 -25.28
N TYR A 309 4.38 4.33 -25.32
CA TYR A 309 4.99 3.50 -24.27
C TYR A 309 6.52 3.59 -24.27
N ASP A 310 7.15 3.70 -25.44
CA ASP A 310 8.59 3.90 -25.60
C ASP A 310 8.99 5.29 -25.09
N ALA A 311 8.20 6.33 -25.41
CA ALA A 311 8.41 7.67 -24.86
C ALA A 311 8.29 7.71 -23.33
N PHE A 312 7.37 6.94 -22.72
CA PHE A 312 7.34 6.77 -21.27
C PHE A 312 8.63 6.14 -20.74
N GLY A 313 9.17 5.14 -21.43
CA GLY A 313 10.40 4.44 -21.04
C GLY A 313 11.63 5.36 -21.07
N GLU A 314 11.78 6.14 -22.14
CA GLU A 314 12.87 7.12 -22.28
C GLU A 314 12.81 8.18 -21.17
N ALA A 315 11.63 8.78 -20.95
CA ALA A 315 11.43 9.76 -19.89
C ALA A 315 11.61 9.16 -18.47
N ALA A 316 11.27 7.88 -18.27
CA ALA A 316 11.47 7.20 -17.00
C ALA A 316 12.95 7.09 -16.62
N GLU A 317 13.87 6.85 -17.56
CA GLU A 317 15.30 6.79 -17.24
C GLU A 317 15.83 8.17 -16.77
N GLU A 318 15.37 9.27 -17.36
CA GLU A 318 15.70 10.60 -16.87
C GLU A 318 15.22 10.83 -15.44
N VAL A 319 13.94 10.50 -15.17
CA VAL A 319 13.35 10.61 -13.83
C VAL A 319 14.08 9.74 -12.82
N PHE A 320 14.46 8.52 -13.21
CA PHE A 320 15.25 7.67 -12.34
C PHE A 320 16.60 8.28 -12.05
N SER A 321 17.33 8.74 -13.06
CA SER A 321 18.63 9.41 -12.90
C SER A 321 18.56 10.56 -11.88
N GLU A 322 17.54 11.42 -11.98
CA GLU A 322 17.31 12.51 -11.02
C GLU A 322 17.01 12.00 -9.61
N ALA A 323 16.18 10.96 -9.49
CA ALA A 323 15.84 10.36 -8.19
C ALA A 323 17.06 9.77 -7.48
N ARG A 324 17.95 9.06 -8.20
CA ARG A 324 19.15 8.44 -7.59
C ARG A 324 20.20 9.47 -7.19
N ALA A 325 20.30 10.57 -7.95
CA ALA A 325 21.21 11.67 -7.65
C ALA A 325 20.88 12.41 -6.34
N HIS A 326 19.69 12.20 -5.76
CA HIS A 326 19.25 12.86 -4.53
C HIS A 326 20.11 12.51 -3.31
N SER A 327 20.44 11.22 -3.11
CA SER A 327 21.19 10.76 -1.94
C SER A 327 21.79 9.37 -2.15
N ASN A 328 22.80 9.01 -1.35
CA ASN A 328 23.34 7.65 -1.36
C ASN A 328 22.27 6.59 -1.06
N LEU A 329 21.32 6.91 -0.18
CA LEU A 329 20.19 6.03 0.12
C LEU A 329 19.26 5.88 -1.09
N ALA A 330 18.96 6.96 -1.83
CA ALA A 330 18.15 6.89 -3.04
C ALA A 330 18.82 6.04 -4.13
N GLU A 331 20.13 6.18 -4.32
CA GLU A 331 20.91 5.33 -5.22
C GLU A 331 20.87 3.86 -4.81
N ARG A 332 21.06 3.55 -3.51
CA ARG A 332 20.99 2.17 -3.00
C ARG A 332 19.60 1.56 -3.19
N ILE A 333 18.54 2.34 -2.97
CA ILE A 333 17.15 1.93 -3.22
C ILE A 333 16.97 1.59 -4.70
N HIS A 334 17.37 2.47 -5.60
CA HIS A 334 17.24 2.24 -7.05
C HIS A 334 18.06 1.02 -7.51
N ALA A 335 19.31 0.91 -7.07
CA ALA A 335 20.18 -0.21 -7.44
C ALA A 335 19.61 -1.56 -6.98
N SER A 336 19.07 -1.62 -5.75
CA SER A 336 18.38 -2.81 -5.24
C SER A 336 17.13 -3.13 -6.06
N PHE A 337 16.32 -2.12 -6.38
CA PHE A 337 15.15 -2.25 -7.25
C PHE A 337 15.52 -2.81 -8.64
N VAL A 338 16.51 -2.24 -9.32
CA VAL A 338 16.92 -2.69 -10.67
C VAL A 338 17.41 -4.12 -10.64
N LYS A 339 18.23 -4.48 -9.64
CA LYS A 339 18.72 -5.85 -9.49
C LYS A 339 17.57 -6.84 -9.36
N THR A 340 16.62 -6.57 -8.46
CA THR A 340 15.47 -7.47 -8.27
C THR A 340 14.57 -7.51 -9.50
N ARG A 341 14.38 -6.39 -10.21
CA ARG A 341 13.58 -6.33 -11.44
C ARG A 341 14.21 -7.20 -12.53
N GLN A 342 15.53 -7.18 -12.65
CA GLN A 342 16.24 -8.05 -13.57
C GLN A 342 16.13 -9.53 -13.17
N ASP A 343 16.41 -9.86 -11.91
CA ASP A 343 16.47 -11.24 -11.43
C ASP A 343 15.08 -11.91 -11.50
N VAL A 344 14.07 -11.31 -10.86
CA VAL A 344 12.72 -11.88 -10.78
C VAL A 344 11.99 -11.74 -12.11
N GLY A 345 12.13 -10.60 -12.79
CA GLY A 345 11.50 -10.37 -14.09
C GLY A 345 12.00 -11.35 -15.16
N SER A 346 13.30 -11.69 -15.16
CA SER A 346 13.83 -12.69 -16.10
C SER A 346 13.23 -14.08 -15.90
N TRP A 347 12.96 -14.46 -14.65
CA TRP A 347 12.24 -15.69 -14.32
C TRP A 347 10.76 -15.60 -14.75
N MET A 348 10.07 -14.51 -14.39
CA MET A 348 8.66 -14.31 -14.71
C MET A 348 8.37 -14.26 -16.21
N ASN A 349 9.33 -13.78 -17.02
CA ASN A 349 9.21 -13.76 -18.47
C ASN A 349 9.04 -15.18 -19.05
N ILE A 350 9.73 -16.18 -18.49
CA ILE A 350 9.63 -17.58 -18.96
C ILE A 350 8.63 -18.43 -18.17
N SER A 351 8.23 -17.99 -16.97
CA SER A 351 7.22 -18.67 -16.15
C SER A 351 5.82 -18.09 -16.39
N ASP A 352 5.46 -17.07 -15.61
CA ASP A 352 4.10 -16.55 -15.47
C ASP A 352 3.64 -15.86 -16.76
N GLN A 353 4.47 -15.00 -17.34
CA GLN A 353 4.13 -14.28 -18.56
C GLN A 353 3.88 -15.25 -19.74
N GLU A 354 4.82 -16.16 -19.98
CA GLU A 354 4.69 -17.15 -21.07
C GLU A 354 3.51 -18.10 -20.81
N TYR A 355 3.35 -18.60 -19.59
CA TYR A 355 2.21 -19.47 -19.26
C TYR A 355 0.88 -18.76 -19.46
N LEU A 356 0.72 -17.52 -18.97
CA LEU A 356 -0.51 -16.74 -19.13
C LEU A 356 -0.80 -16.45 -20.61
N SER A 357 0.24 -16.12 -21.39
CA SER A 357 0.14 -15.93 -22.83
C SER A 357 -0.36 -17.19 -23.53
N GLN A 358 0.27 -18.34 -23.28
CA GLN A 358 -0.11 -19.62 -23.89
C GLN A 358 -1.50 -20.08 -23.45
N ARG A 359 -1.81 -19.98 -22.16
CA ARG A 359 -3.12 -20.33 -21.61
C ARG A 359 -4.22 -19.50 -22.26
N ASN A 360 -4.09 -18.18 -22.28
CA ASN A 360 -5.11 -17.30 -22.83
C ASN A 360 -5.27 -17.49 -24.34
N ARG A 361 -4.16 -17.72 -25.07
CA ARG A 361 -4.17 -18.06 -26.50
C ARG A 361 -4.94 -19.36 -26.78
N VAL A 362 -4.68 -20.42 -26.01
CA VAL A 362 -5.34 -21.73 -26.19
C VAL A 362 -6.83 -21.67 -25.81
N LEU A 363 -7.17 -20.88 -24.78
CA LEU A 363 -8.55 -20.77 -24.28
C LEU A 363 -9.38 -19.66 -24.96
N GLY A 364 -8.77 -18.81 -25.80
CA GLY A 364 -9.45 -17.68 -26.43
C GLY A 364 -9.92 -16.61 -25.43
N VAL A 365 -9.16 -16.39 -24.35
CA VAL A 365 -9.45 -15.32 -23.38
C VAL A 365 -8.92 -14.01 -23.97
N SER A 366 -9.83 -13.09 -24.34
CA SER A 366 -9.53 -11.79 -24.95
C SER A 366 -10.02 -10.63 -24.11
#